data_AF-A0A4C1WI65-F1
#
_entry.id   AF-A0A4C1WI65-F1
#
_cell.length_a   1.000
_cell.length_b   1.000
_cell.length_c   1.000
_cell.angle_alpha   90.00
_cell.angle_beta   90.00
_cell.angle_gamma   90.00
#
_symmetry.space_group_name_H-M   'P 1'
#
loop_
_entity.id
_entity.type
_entity.pdbx_description
1 polymer ?
#
loop_
_entity_poly.entity_id
_entity_poly.type
_entity_poly.pdbx_seq_one_letter_code
_entity_poly.pdbx_strand_id
1 'polypeptide(L)'
;MERAISYATEKCEDLDISIERRGRRFQKRMPGELARDAGLTLPEELQRAMLECLDRFYEELEHRYKAMDDILITFGVVQPKTLLTSTEEELRDIVPNLTKIYDELCAEDIILEILRLRRHLEAASISLQEAVQWTTLELLKFIVKWDYSESVPSLALCLKFFNNLCFGGFL
;
A
#
# COMPACT_ATOMS: atom_id res chain seq x y z
N MET A 1 5.19 -29.93 -2.64
CA MET A 1 6.47 -29.68 -1.95
C MET A 1 7.61 -30.48 -2.53
N GLU A 2 7.47 -31.80 -2.71
CA GLU A 2 8.53 -32.66 -3.28
C GLU A 2 9.15 -32.11 -4.57
N ARG A 3 8.34 -31.71 -5.57
CA ARG A 3 8.85 -31.07 -6.80
C ARG A 3 9.68 -29.80 -6.55
N ALA A 4 9.30 -29.01 -5.56
CA ALA A 4 10.00 -27.76 -5.24
C ALA A 4 11.30 -28.02 -4.47
N ILE A 5 11.31 -29.05 -3.63
CA ILE A 5 12.53 -29.54 -2.96
C ILE A 5 13.51 -30.09 -4.01
N SER A 6 13.04 -30.92 -4.96
CA SER A 6 13.88 -31.42 -6.05
C SER A 6 14.44 -30.31 -6.93
N TYR A 7 13.62 -29.30 -7.27
CA TYR A 7 14.07 -28.13 -8.02
C TYR A 7 15.12 -27.31 -7.26
N ALA A 8 14.91 -27.10 -5.95
CA ALA A 8 15.85 -26.36 -5.12
C ALA A 8 17.20 -27.10 -4.97
N THR A 9 17.17 -28.43 -4.82
CA THR A 9 18.40 -29.23 -4.75
C THR A 9 19.17 -29.21 -6.07
N GLU A 10 18.47 -29.36 -7.21
CA GLU A 10 19.07 -29.25 -8.55
C GLU A 10 19.70 -27.87 -8.76
N LYS A 11 19.03 -26.79 -8.31
CA LYS A 11 19.59 -25.43 -8.40
C LYS A 11 20.80 -25.19 -7.49
N CYS A 12 20.88 -25.83 -6.33
CA CYS A 12 22.07 -25.75 -5.49
C CYS A 12 23.26 -26.46 -6.15
N GLU A 13 23.03 -27.59 -6.81
CA GLU A 13 24.04 -28.30 -7.60
C GLU A 13 24.52 -27.46 -8.80
N ASP A 14 23.59 -26.84 -9.55
CA ASP A 14 23.90 -25.93 -10.66
C ASP A 14 24.79 -24.73 -10.26
N LEU A 15 24.63 -24.25 -9.02
CA LEU A 15 25.30 -23.06 -8.49
C LEU A 15 26.54 -23.38 -7.65
N ASP A 16 26.97 -24.66 -7.61
CA ASP A 16 28.08 -25.18 -6.78
C ASP A 16 27.94 -24.80 -5.29
N ILE A 17 26.69 -24.71 -4.81
CA ILE A 17 26.38 -24.42 -3.41
C ILE A 17 26.41 -25.75 -2.65
N SER A 18 27.40 -25.93 -1.78
CA SER A 18 27.46 -27.10 -0.90
C SER A 18 26.17 -27.23 -0.07
N ILE A 19 25.51 -28.38 -0.23
CA ILE A 19 24.25 -28.73 0.46
C ILE A 19 24.54 -29.44 1.80
N GLU A 20 25.76 -29.31 2.33
CA GLU A 20 26.08 -29.79 3.67
C GLU A 20 25.23 -29.06 4.72
N ARG A 21 24.81 -29.79 5.76
CA ARG A 21 24.08 -29.22 6.91
C ARG A 21 24.84 -27.99 7.40
N ARG A 22 24.22 -26.80 7.35
CA ARG A 22 24.78 -25.60 8.00
C ARG A 22 24.86 -25.91 9.49
N GLY A 23 26.05 -26.23 9.95
CA GLY A 23 26.29 -26.75 11.29
C GLY A 23 25.76 -25.79 12.36
N ARG A 24 24.56 -26.08 12.90
CA ARG A 24 24.32 -25.76 14.30
C ARG A 24 25.41 -26.48 15.08
N ARG A 25 26.13 -25.77 15.95
CA ARG A 25 27.17 -26.34 16.81
C ARG A 25 26.61 -27.62 17.43
N PHE A 26 27.07 -28.78 16.96
CA PHE A 26 26.78 -30.06 17.59
C PHE A 26 27.18 -29.93 19.06
N GLN A 27 26.21 -30.01 19.98
CA GLN A 27 26.56 -30.23 21.38
C GLN A 27 27.38 -31.52 21.44
N LYS A 28 28.56 -31.46 22.07
CA LYS A 28 29.37 -32.66 22.30
C LYS A 28 28.52 -33.64 23.11
N ARG A 29 28.28 -34.83 22.56
CA ARG A 29 27.53 -35.90 23.24
C ARG A 29 28.15 -36.21 24.59
N MET A 30 27.31 -36.42 25.59
CA MET A 30 27.77 -36.82 26.91
C MET A 30 28.08 -38.33 26.93
N PRO A 31 29.08 -38.79 27.71
CA PRO A 31 29.35 -40.22 27.85
C PRO A 31 28.12 -40.97 28.37
N GLY A 32 27.63 -41.95 27.59
CA GLY A 32 26.42 -42.74 27.91
C GLY A 32 25.17 -42.38 27.09
N GLU A 33 25.24 -41.34 26.26
CA GLU A 33 24.13 -40.90 25.41
C GLU A 33 24.02 -41.77 24.14
N LEU A 34 23.04 -42.70 24.12
CA LEU A 34 22.76 -43.58 22.98
C LEU A 34 21.84 -42.94 21.93
N ALA A 35 21.20 -41.82 22.26
CA ALA A 35 20.31 -41.11 21.35
C ALA A 35 21.12 -40.41 20.25
N ARG A 36 20.77 -40.65 18.99
CA ARG A 36 21.25 -39.79 17.89
C ARG A 36 20.50 -38.47 17.98
N ASP A 37 21.22 -37.38 17.79
CA ASP A 37 20.64 -36.04 17.61
C ASP A 37 19.54 -36.13 16.54
N ALA A 38 18.29 -35.90 16.96
CA ALA A 38 17.09 -36.00 16.11
C ALA A 38 16.96 -34.74 15.23
N GLY A 39 18.07 -34.29 14.67
CA GLY A 39 18.11 -33.17 13.75
C GLY A 39 17.33 -33.50 12.47
N LEU A 40 16.63 -32.49 11.95
CA LEU A 40 15.84 -32.59 10.73
C LEU A 40 16.69 -33.11 9.57
N THR A 41 16.09 -33.91 8.69
CA THR A 41 16.74 -34.30 7.43
C THR A 41 16.93 -33.08 6.54
N LEU A 42 17.88 -33.12 5.58
CA LEU A 42 18.08 -32.01 4.65
C LEU A 42 16.78 -31.58 3.91
N PRO A 43 15.94 -32.52 3.41
CA PRO A 43 14.64 -32.17 2.85
C PRO A 43 13.71 -31.46 3.85
N GLU A 44 13.72 -31.88 5.12
CA GLU A 44 12.93 -31.23 6.18
C GLU A 44 13.46 -29.85 6.54
N GLU A 45 14.78 -29.64 6.56
CA GLU A 45 15.40 -28.32 6.75
C GLU A 45 15.06 -27.38 5.59
N LEU A 46 15.11 -27.88 4.35
CA LEU A 46 14.76 -27.12 3.15
C LEU A 46 13.27 -26.80 3.14
N GLN A 47 12.42 -27.76 3.48
CA GLN A 47 10.98 -27.56 3.63
C GLN A 47 10.67 -26.50 4.71
N ARG A 48 11.33 -26.57 5.86
CA ARG A 48 11.19 -25.59 6.94
C ARG A 48 11.63 -24.20 6.48
N ALA A 49 12.79 -24.08 5.82
CA ALA A 49 13.30 -22.80 5.33
C ALA A 49 12.38 -22.20 4.26
N MET A 50 11.79 -23.02 3.39
CA MET A 50 10.78 -22.59 2.42
C MET A 50 9.51 -22.10 3.10
N LEU A 51 9.01 -22.81 4.12
CA LEU A 51 7.85 -22.38 4.90
C LEU A 51 8.13 -21.06 5.64
N GLU A 52 9.26 -20.94 6.32
CA GLU A 52 9.69 -19.69 6.97
C GLU A 52 9.87 -18.53 5.97
N CYS A 53 10.17 -18.82 4.70
CA CYS A 53 10.19 -17.81 3.64
C CYS A 53 8.77 -17.39 3.22
N LEU A 54 7.86 -18.34 3.06
CA LEU A 54 6.46 -18.07 2.73
C LEU A 54 5.74 -17.31 3.84
N ASP A 55 5.98 -17.66 5.10
CA ASP A 55 5.41 -16.97 6.26
C ASP A 55 5.86 -15.50 6.28
N ARG A 56 7.17 -15.24 6.12
CA ARG A 56 7.70 -13.87 6.02
C ARG A 56 7.13 -13.11 4.83
N PHE A 57 6.99 -13.78 3.68
CA PHE A 57 6.41 -13.17 2.50
C PHE A 57 4.94 -12.81 2.73
N TYR A 58 4.19 -13.67 3.39
CA TYR A 58 2.79 -13.44 3.74
C TYR A 58 2.65 -12.24 4.69
N GLU A 59 3.44 -12.22 5.77
CA GLU A 59 3.46 -11.11 6.73
C GLU A 59 3.79 -9.78 6.04
N GLU A 60 4.78 -9.76 5.15
CA GLU A 60 5.16 -8.54 4.43
C GLU A 60 4.09 -8.11 3.43
N LEU A 61 3.44 -9.05 2.75
CA LEU A 61 2.33 -8.76 1.84
C LEU A 61 1.13 -8.21 2.61
N GLU A 62 0.77 -8.80 3.74
CA GLU A 62 -0.31 -8.36 4.60
C GLU A 62 -0.04 -6.95 5.15
N HIS A 63 1.18 -6.70 5.62
CA HIS A 63 1.58 -5.37 6.09
C HIS A 63 1.48 -4.31 4.98
N ARG A 64 2.00 -4.61 3.77
CA ARG A 64 1.91 -3.68 2.63
C ARG A 64 0.47 -3.47 2.18
N TYR A 65 -0.34 -4.51 2.16
CA TYR A 65 -1.76 -4.40 1.81
C TYR A 65 -2.49 -3.49 2.80
N LYS A 66 -2.27 -3.70 4.11
CA LYS A 66 -2.85 -2.85 5.15
C LYS A 66 -2.45 -1.38 4.98
N ALA A 67 -1.18 -1.10 4.72
CA ALA A 67 -0.73 0.27 4.46
C ALA A 67 -1.40 0.89 3.23
N MET A 68 -1.63 0.11 2.17
CA MET A 68 -2.38 0.58 0.99
C MET A 68 -3.86 0.83 1.30
N ASP A 69 -4.49 -0.03 2.10
CA ASP A 69 -5.88 0.10 2.53
C ASP A 69 -6.07 1.33 3.41
N ASP A 70 -5.14 1.60 4.33
CA ASP A 70 -5.13 2.80 5.18
C ASP A 70 -5.05 4.09 4.32
N ILE A 71 -4.24 4.09 3.27
CA ILE A 71 -4.17 5.21 2.31
C ILE A 71 -5.50 5.37 1.57
N LEU A 72 -6.12 4.27 1.12
CA LEU A 72 -7.40 4.30 0.42
C LEU A 72 -8.53 4.82 1.33
N ILE A 73 -8.57 4.42 2.59
CA ILE A 73 -9.56 4.88 3.58
C ILE A 73 -9.40 6.37 3.86
N THR A 74 -8.15 6.83 3.99
CA THR A 74 -7.83 8.24 4.30
C THR A 74 -8.09 9.15 3.10
N PHE A 75 -7.56 8.80 1.94
CA PHE A 75 -7.53 9.66 0.75
C PHE A 75 -8.57 9.27 -0.31
N GLY A 76 -9.42 8.28 -0.04
CA GLY A 76 -10.49 7.88 -0.97
C GLY A 76 -11.40 9.04 -1.39
N VAL A 77 -11.56 10.03 -0.50
CA VAL A 77 -12.35 11.24 -0.78
C VAL A 77 -11.74 12.15 -1.83
N VAL A 78 -10.41 12.17 -2.02
CA VAL A 78 -9.75 13.02 -3.04
C VAL A 78 -9.69 12.37 -4.42
N GLN A 79 -10.20 11.13 -4.56
CA GLN A 79 -10.31 10.50 -5.87
C GLN A 79 -11.39 11.21 -6.70
N PRO A 80 -11.15 11.53 -7.98
CA PRO A 80 -12.10 12.25 -8.83
C PRO A 80 -13.49 11.61 -8.89
N LYS A 81 -13.55 10.27 -8.88
CA LYS A 81 -14.82 9.54 -8.78
C LYS A 81 -15.61 9.95 -7.53
N THR A 82 -15.02 9.78 -6.34
CA THR A 82 -15.65 10.14 -5.06
C THR A 82 -15.95 11.64 -4.97
N LEU A 83 -14.98 12.50 -5.31
CA LEU A 83 -15.12 13.96 -5.30
C LEU A 83 -16.31 14.46 -6.11
N LEU A 84 -16.59 13.85 -7.25
CA LEU A 84 -17.54 14.38 -8.23
C LEU A 84 -18.89 13.67 -8.21
N THR A 85 -18.95 12.40 -7.75
CA THR A 85 -20.20 11.63 -7.74
C THR A 85 -20.85 11.49 -6.38
N SER A 86 -20.10 11.61 -5.28
CA SER A 86 -20.67 11.36 -3.94
C SER A 86 -21.69 12.41 -3.52
N THR A 87 -22.67 12.03 -2.71
CA THR A 87 -23.61 13.00 -2.12
C THR A 87 -22.97 13.74 -0.95
N GLU A 88 -23.61 14.82 -0.49
CA GLU A 88 -23.10 15.56 0.67
C GLU A 88 -23.10 14.68 1.95
N GLU A 89 -24.10 13.83 2.11
CA GLU A 89 -24.19 12.88 3.23
C GLU A 89 -23.04 11.87 3.20
N GLU A 90 -22.74 11.29 2.02
CA GLU A 90 -21.61 10.38 1.86
C GLU A 90 -20.27 11.08 2.16
N LEU A 91 -20.12 12.33 1.73
CA LEU A 91 -18.92 13.13 2.00
C LEU A 91 -18.72 13.35 3.51
N ARG A 92 -19.80 13.57 4.28
CA ARG A 92 -19.73 13.72 5.74
C ARG A 92 -19.22 12.46 6.45
N ASP A 93 -19.45 11.28 5.88
CA ASP A 93 -18.96 10.03 6.46
C ASP A 93 -17.48 9.77 6.15
N ILE A 94 -17.00 10.17 4.97
CA ILE A 94 -15.63 9.85 4.50
C ILE A 94 -14.60 10.94 4.77
N VAL A 95 -14.96 12.23 4.70
CA VAL A 95 -14.04 13.35 4.93
C VAL A 95 -13.37 13.29 6.31
N PRO A 96 -14.06 12.90 7.40
CA PRO A 96 -13.42 12.78 8.71
C PRO A 96 -12.21 11.83 8.75
N ASN A 97 -12.11 10.86 7.85
CA ASN A 97 -10.94 9.98 7.79
C ASN A 97 -9.69 10.72 7.32
N LEU A 98 -9.85 11.69 6.42
CA LEU A 98 -8.77 12.55 5.95
C LEU A 98 -8.33 13.55 7.03
N THR A 99 -9.29 14.21 7.69
CA THR A 99 -9.00 15.27 8.66
C THR A 99 -8.43 14.74 9.98
N LYS A 100 -8.64 13.46 10.31
CA LYS A 100 -7.97 12.79 11.45
C LYS A 100 -6.45 12.77 11.35
N ILE A 101 -5.90 12.82 10.14
CA ILE A 101 -4.44 12.75 9.91
C ILE A 101 -3.83 14.15 9.84
N TYR A 102 -4.62 15.15 9.45
CA TYR A 102 -4.16 16.52 9.25
C TYR A 102 -5.07 17.48 10.02
N ASP A 103 -4.65 17.87 11.23
CA ASP A 103 -5.39 18.78 12.13
C ASP A 103 -5.66 20.16 11.50
N GLU A 104 -4.88 20.54 10.49
CA GLU A 104 -5.02 21.78 9.73
C GLU A 104 -6.24 21.78 8.79
N LEU A 105 -6.84 20.61 8.54
CA LEU A 105 -7.96 20.44 7.63
C LEU A 105 -9.29 20.40 8.37
N CYS A 106 -10.20 21.31 8.00
CA CYS A 106 -11.57 21.30 8.47
C CYS A 106 -12.47 20.49 7.53
N ALA A 107 -13.24 19.55 8.10
CA ALA A 107 -14.09 18.66 7.30
C ALA A 107 -15.19 19.42 6.55
N GLU A 108 -15.85 20.37 7.22
CA GLU A 108 -16.91 21.18 6.63
C GLU A 108 -16.39 22.07 5.49
N ASP A 109 -15.19 22.64 5.66
CA ASP A 109 -14.57 23.46 4.60
C ASP A 109 -14.26 22.61 3.37
N ILE A 110 -13.72 21.40 3.56
CA ILE A 110 -13.46 20.46 2.46
C ILE A 110 -14.77 20.12 1.73
N ILE A 111 -15.84 19.79 2.45
CA ILE A 111 -17.14 19.43 1.83
C ILE A 111 -17.65 20.61 1.00
N LEU A 112 -17.64 21.82 1.55
CA LEU A 112 -18.05 23.03 0.84
C LEU A 112 -17.19 23.29 -0.40
N GLU A 113 -15.88 23.10 -0.30
CA GLU A 113 -14.94 23.27 -1.40
C GLU A 113 -15.14 22.22 -2.50
N ILE A 114 -15.48 20.98 -2.16
CA ILE A 114 -15.84 19.93 -3.12
C ILE A 114 -17.09 20.35 -3.91
N LEU A 115 -18.12 20.83 -3.23
CA LEU A 115 -19.34 21.33 -3.87
C LEU A 115 -19.05 22.55 -4.76
N ARG A 116 -18.15 23.45 -4.34
CA ARG A 116 -17.70 24.58 -5.17
C ARG A 116 -16.93 24.11 -6.40
N LEU A 117 -16.05 23.12 -6.27
CA LEU A 117 -15.29 22.57 -7.39
C LEU A 117 -16.21 22.01 -8.47
N ARG A 118 -17.29 21.31 -8.10
CA ARG A 118 -18.29 20.83 -9.06
C ARG A 118 -18.91 21.96 -9.87
N ARG A 119 -19.25 23.08 -9.22
CA ARG A 119 -19.76 24.29 -9.89
C ARG A 119 -18.71 24.95 -10.78
N HIS A 120 -17.44 24.94 -10.37
CA HIS A 120 -16.33 25.45 -11.18
C HIS A 120 -16.14 24.64 -12.47
N LEU A 121 -16.28 23.32 -12.40
CA LEU A 121 -16.26 22.45 -13.59
C LEU A 121 -17.41 22.78 -14.53
N GLU A 122 -18.63 22.91 -14.02
CA GLU A 122 -19.80 23.31 -14.81
C GLU A 122 -19.61 24.69 -15.47
N ALA A 123 -19.08 25.67 -14.72
CA ALA A 123 -18.78 27.01 -15.23
C ALA A 123 -17.70 26.99 -16.33
N ALA A 124 -16.74 26.06 -16.25
CA ALA A 124 -15.75 25.81 -17.30
C ALA A 124 -16.28 25.00 -18.49
N SER A 125 -17.59 24.69 -18.53
CA SER A 125 -18.24 23.83 -19.53
C SER A 125 -17.67 22.41 -19.57
N ILE A 126 -17.17 21.91 -18.45
CA ILE A 126 -16.62 20.56 -18.31
C ILE A 126 -17.68 19.67 -17.67
N SER A 127 -17.99 18.55 -18.32
CA SER A 127 -18.97 17.61 -17.78
C SER A 127 -18.38 16.83 -16.60
N LEU A 128 -19.18 16.54 -15.59
CA LEU A 128 -18.74 15.70 -14.46
C LEU A 128 -18.36 14.27 -14.93
N GLN A 129 -19.01 13.76 -15.99
CA GLN A 129 -18.69 12.44 -16.54
C GLN A 129 -17.28 12.37 -17.13
N GLU A 130 -16.83 13.45 -17.79
CA GLU A 130 -15.47 13.59 -18.27
C GLU A 130 -14.50 13.71 -17.10
N ALA A 131 -14.78 14.60 -16.14
CA ALA A 131 -13.89 14.89 -15.03
C ALA A 131 -13.72 13.70 -14.05
N VAL A 132 -14.71 12.81 -13.95
CA VAL A 132 -14.61 11.56 -13.16
C VAL A 132 -13.53 10.61 -13.70
N GLN A 133 -13.22 10.67 -15.00
CA GLN A 133 -12.17 9.85 -15.62
C GLN A 133 -10.78 10.44 -15.45
N TRP A 134 -10.68 11.66 -14.91
CA TRP A 134 -9.39 12.29 -14.68
C TRP A 134 -8.64 11.64 -13.52
N THR A 135 -7.35 11.87 -13.53
CA THR A 135 -6.46 11.61 -12.40
C THR A 135 -6.55 12.75 -11.38
N THR A 136 -6.18 12.46 -10.13
CA THR A 136 -6.09 13.47 -9.07
C THR A 136 -5.12 14.62 -9.42
N LEU A 137 -4.10 14.34 -10.23
CA LEU A 137 -3.16 15.34 -10.75
C LEU A 137 -3.80 16.26 -11.80
N GLU A 138 -4.61 15.72 -12.70
CA GLU A 138 -5.33 16.53 -13.70
C GLU A 138 -6.36 17.45 -13.03
N LEU A 139 -7.02 16.97 -11.99
CA LEU A 139 -7.96 17.75 -11.19
C LEU A 139 -7.24 18.91 -10.46
N LEU A 140 -6.05 18.66 -9.92
CA LEU A 140 -5.20 19.72 -9.35
C LEU A 140 -4.72 20.72 -10.42
N LYS A 141 -4.30 20.24 -11.60
CA LYS A 141 -3.91 21.09 -12.73
C LYS A 141 -5.06 21.98 -13.19
N PHE A 142 -6.30 21.47 -13.19
CA PHE A 142 -7.49 22.27 -13.47
C PHE A 142 -7.64 23.42 -12.47
N ILE A 143 -7.59 23.13 -11.17
CA ILE A 143 -7.69 24.16 -10.11
C ILE A 143 -6.63 25.26 -10.29
N VAL A 144 -5.38 24.87 -10.56
CA VAL A 144 -4.28 25.83 -10.76
C VAL A 144 -4.46 26.62 -12.06
N LYS A 145 -4.81 25.96 -13.16
CA LYS A 145 -4.97 26.59 -14.48
C LYS A 145 -6.05 27.68 -14.48
N TRP A 146 -7.11 27.48 -13.73
CA TRP A 146 -8.25 28.40 -13.65
C TRP A 146 -8.21 29.32 -12.43
N ASP A 147 -7.09 29.33 -11.68
CA ASP A 147 -6.87 30.17 -10.50
C ASP A 147 -7.92 29.98 -9.38
N TYR A 148 -8.41 28.75 -9.21
CA TYR A 148 -9.38 28.42 -8.15
C TYR A 148 -8.72 28.08 -6.81
N SER A 149 -7.39 28.19 -6.69
CA SER A 149 -6.65 27.82 -5.48
C SER A 149 -7.12 28.57 -4.22
N GLU A 150 -7.48 29.85 -4.36
CA GLU A 150 -8.03 30.67 -3.26
C GLU A 150 -9.50 30.32 -2.94
N SER A 151 -10.23 29.74 -3.89
CA SER A 151 -11.62 29.34 -3.71
C SER A 151 -11.78 27.95 -3.10
N VAL A 152 -10.80 27.07 -3.31
CA VAL A 152 -10.74 25.69 -2.80
C VAL A 152 -9.38 25.36 -2.14
N PRO A 153 -8.93 26.17 -1.15
CA PRO A 153 -7.59 26.06 -0.61
C PRO A 153 -7.34 24.74 0.12
N SER A 154 -8.29 24.29 0.93
CA SER A 154 -8.17 23.06 1.74
C SER A 154 -8.11 21.84 0.84
N LEU A 155 -9.00 21.76 -0.15
CA LEU A 155 -9.06 20.70 -1.14
C LEU A 155 -7.81 20.71 -2.03
N ALA A 156 -7.34 21.89 -2.47
CA ALA A 156 -6.09 21.99 -3.23
C ALA A 156 -4.89 21.46 -2.44
N LEU A 157 -4.85 21.70 -1.12
CA LEU A 157 -3.83 21.14 -0.24
C LEU A 157 -3.95 19.62 -0.12
N CYS A 158 -5.16 19.09 0.07
CA CYS A 158 -5.42 17.65 0.10
C CYS A 158 -4.96 16.95 -1.18
N LEU A 159 -5.26 17.54 -2.34
CA LEU A 159 -4.83 17.03 -3.63
C LEU A 159 -3.31 17.05 -3.77
N LYS A 160 -2.63 18.10 -3.28
CA LYS A 160 -1.16 18.16 -3.26
C LYS A 160 -0.55 17.10 -2.35
N PHE A 161 -1.08 16.90 -1.14
CA PHE A 161 -0.61 15.86 -0.22
C PHE A 161 -0.74 14.47 -0.83
N PHE A 162 -1.91 14.15 -1.41
CA PHE A 162 -2.11 12.86 -2.05
C PHE A 162 -1.18 12.65 -3.24
N ASN A 163 -1.03 13.64 -4.13
CA ASN A 163 -0.12 13.53 -5.26
C ASN A 163 1.34 13.39 -4.80
N ASN A 164 1.77 14.09 -3.75
CA ASN A 164 3.10 13.92 -3.19
C ASN A 164 3.30 12.53 -2.56
N LEU A 165 2.28 11.98 -1.90
CA LEU A 165 2.34 10.63 -1.33
C LEU A 165 2.48 9.56 -2.43
N CYS A 166 1.70 9.67 -3.51
CA CYS A 166 1.69 8.68 -4.58
C CYS A 166 2.86 8.82 -5.56
N PHE A 167 3.34 10.04 -5.83
CA PHE A 167 4.34 10.31 -6.86
C PHE A 167 5.68 10.85 -6.32
N GLY A 168 5.71 11.34 -5.07
CA GLY A 168 6.89 11.95 -4.45
C GLY A 168 7.89 10.96 -3.87
N GLY A 169 7.61 9.66 -3.87
CA GLY A 169 8.61 8.62 -3.54
C GLY A 169 9.67 8.38 -4.61
N PHE A 170 9.68 9.17 -5.69
CA PHE A 170 10.54 9.02 -6.87
C PHE A 170 11.39 10.26 -7.21
N LEU A 171 11.60 11.18 -6.26
CA LEU A 171 12.53 12.30 -6.41
C LEU A 171 13.57 12.33 -5.28
#